data_AF-A0A838EUH1-F1
#
_entry.id   AF-A0A838EUH1-F1
#
_cell.length_a   1.000
_cell.length_b   1.000
_cell.length_c   1.000
_cell.angle_alpha   90.00
_cell.angle_beta   90.00
_cell.angle_gamma   90.00
#
_symmetry.space_group_name_H-M   'P 1'
#
loop_
_entity.id
_entity.type
_entity.pdbx_description
1 polymer ?
#
loop_
_entity_poly.entity_id
_entity_poly.type
_entity_poly.pdbx_seq_one_letter_code
_entity_poly.pdbx_strand_id
1 'polypeptide(L)'
;MTLDKNLIHLCKVRGLTLAALAKESGVKQPTLHGWTTGRSVQNLDDLKKVCDVLKITLHCILYGEKDPWEEVCKCNEVFKKVN
;
A
#
# COMPACT_ATOMS: atom_id res chain seq x y z
N MET A 1 5.78 -9.20 8.67
CA MET A 1 5.15 -8.14 7.85
C MET A 1 4.04 -7.51 8.67
N THR A 2 4.04 -6.19 8.87
CA THR A 2 3.14 -5.49 9.82
C THR A 2 2.15 -4.58 9.09
N LEU A 3 1.51 -5.10 8.04
CA LEU A 3 0.55 -4.34 7.23
C LEU A 3 -0.66 -3.87 8.05
N ASP A 4 -1.18 -4.72 8.91
CA ASP A 4 -2.34 -4.48 9.76
C ASP A 4 -2.18 -3.19 10.59
N LYS A 5 -1.07 -3.09 11.34
CA LYS A 5 -0.77 -1.95 12.20
C LYS A 5 -0.47 -0.70 11.37
N ASN A 6 0.31 -0.86 10.30
CA ASN A 6 0.71 0.25 9.43
C ASN A 6 -0.50 0.87 8.74
N LEU A 7 -1.41 0.07 8.20
CA LEU A 7 -2.61 0.53 7.51
C LEU A 7 -3.54 1.30 8.47
N ILE A 8 -3.77 0.78 9.67
CA ILE A 8 -4.59 1.46 10.70
C ILE A 8 -3.93 2.78 11.11
N HIS A 9 -2.62 2.78 11.32
CA HIS A 9 -1.88 3.98 11.70
C HIS A 9 -1.97 5.06 10.61
N LEU A 10 -1.74 4.70 9.35
CA LEU A 10 -1.83 5.61 8.21
C LEU A 10 -3.24 6.19 8.04
N CYS A 11 -4.27 5.37 8.22
CA CYS A 11 -5.66 5.83 8.21
C CYS A 11 -5.91 6.88 9.30
N LYS A 12 -5.46 6.62 10.54
CA LYS A 12 -5.61 7.54 11.67
C LYS A 12 -4.89 8.87 11.43
N VAL A 13 -3.63 8.83 10.99
CA VAL A 13 -2.83 10.04 10.72
C VAL A 13 -3.46 10.89 9.61
N ARG A 14 -4.12 10.26 8.63
CA ARG A 14 -4.78 10.93 7.51
C ARG A 14 -6.24 11.26 7.74
N GLY A 15 -6.81 10.94 8.91
CA GLY A 15 -8.23 11.14 9.19
C GLY A 15 -9.16 10.30 8.29
N LEU A 16 -8.67 9.20 7.72
CA LEU A 16 -9.41 8.32 6.84
C LEU A 16 -10.00 7.14 7.63
N THR A 17 -11.20 6.73 7.26
CA THR A 17 -11.78 5.46 7.73
C THR A 17 -11.45 4.35 6.72
N LEU A 18 -11.47 3.07 7.16
CA LEU A 18 -11.31 1.95 6.23
C LEU A 18 -12.41 1.92 5.15
N ALA A 19 -13.61 2.39 5.46
CA ALA A 19 -14.70 2.48 4.49
C ALA A 19 -14.45 3.57 3.44
N ALA A 20 -13.94 4.74 3.87
CA ALA A 20 -13.53 5.80 2.94
C ALA A 20 -12.37 5.32 2.05
N LEU A 21 -11.37 4.66 2.65
CA LEU A 21 -10.24 4.11 1.91
C LEU A 21 -10.68 3.04 0.89
N ALA A 22 -11.62 2.15 1.26
CA ALA A 22 -12.20 1.18 0.35
C ALA A 22 -12.88 1.85 -0.85
N LYS A 23 -13.65 2.91 -0.60
CA LYS A 23 -14.34 3.68 -1.62
C LYS A 23 -13.36 4.39 -2.56
N GLU A 24 -12.33 5.02 -2.02
CA GLU A 24 -11.33 5.77 -2.80
C GLU A 24 -10.39 4.86 -3.60
N SER A 25 -9.98 3.73 -3.01
CA SER A 25 -9.07 2.78 -3.66
C SER A 25 -9.78 1.82 -4.61
N GLY A 26 -11.11 1.73 -4.54
CA GLY A 26 -11.89 0.73 -5.26
C GLY A 26 -11.69 -0.71 -4.75
N VAL A 27 -10.97 -0.88 -3.63
CA VAL A 27 -10.78 -2.18 -2.98
C VAL A 27 -11.98 -2.47 -2.08
N LYS A 28 -12.49 -3.70 -2.13
CA LYS A 28 -13.64 -4.10 -1.32
C LYS A 28 -13.31 -3.97 0.17
N GLN A 29 -14.21 -3.36 0.95
CA GLN A 29 -14.03 -3.17 2.39
C GLN A 29 -13.73 -4.48 3.17
N PRO A 30 -14.34 -5.66 2.86
CA PRO A 30 -13.96 -6.92 3.50
C PRO A 30 -12.52 -7.33 3.26
N THR A 31 -11.95 -6.97 2.11
CA THR A 31 -10.54 -7.21 1.79
C THR A 31 -9.64 -6.41 2.72
N LEU A 32 -9.91 -5.10 2.88
CA LEU A 32 -9.15 -4.25 3.80
C LEU A 32 -9.29 -4.70 5.26
N HIS A 33 -10.50 -5.06 5.67
CA HIS A 33 -10.74 -5.62 7.00
C HIS A 33 -9.94 -6.92 7.21
N GLY A 34 -9.93 -7.81 6.22
CA GLY A 34 -9.11 -9.01 6.21
C GLY A 34 -7.65 -8.72 6.52
N TRP A 35 -7.06 -7.74 5.83
CA TRP A 35 -5.67 -7.34 6.05
C TRP A 35 -5.42 -6.84 7.49
N THR A 36 -6.35 -6.05 8.05
CA THR A 36 -6.22 -5.55 9.43
C THR A 36 -6.40 -6.62 10.50
N THR A 37 -7.06 -7.73 10.18
CA THR A 37 -7.26 -8.87 11.09
C THR A 37 -6.16 -9.93 11.00
N GLY A 38 -5.08 -9.67 10.26
CA GLY A 38 -3.95 -10.59 10.14
C GLY A 38 -4.10 -11.66 9.05
N ARG A 39 -5.08 -11.53 8.13
CA ARG A 39 -5.05 -12.34 6.90
C ARG A 39 -3.97 -11.81 5.96
N SER A 40 -3.26 -12.73 5.32
CA SER A 40 -2.24 -12.43 4.33
C SER A 40 -2.80 -11.64 3.14
N VAL A 41 -1.97 -10.76 2.57
CA VAL A 41 -2.30 -10.02 1.34
C VAL A 41 -2.38 -11.03 0.20
N GLN A 42 -3.57 -11.26 -0.31
CA GLN A 42 -3.79 -12.19 -1.42
C GLN A 42 -3.59 -11.53 -2.79
N ASN A 43 -3.67 -10.20 -2.86
CA ASN A 43 -3.60 -9.46 -4.13
C ASN A 43 -2.75 -8.19 -3.99
N LEU A 44 -1.63 -8.16 -4.69
CA LEU A 44 -0.74 -7.00 -4.76
C LEU A 44 -1.34 -5.82 -5.55
N ASP A 45 -2.21 -6.08 -6.53
CA ASP A 45 -2.86 -5.02 -7.32
C ASP A 45 -3.79 -4.18 -6.46
N ASP A 46 -4.56 -4.83 -5.57
CA ASP A 46 -5.42 -4.13 -4.62
C ASP A 46 -4.59 -3.37 -3.59
N LEU A 47 -3.48 -3.95 -3.12
CA LEU A 47 -2.58 -3.24 -2.22
C LEU A 47 -1.97 -2.00 -2.91
N LYS A 48 -1.64 -2.10 -4.19
CA LYS A 48 -1.13 -0.99 -5.00
C LYS A 48 -2.16 0.14 -5.12
N LYS A 49 -3.43 -0.16 -5.40
CA LYS A 49 -4.50 0.85 -5.42
C LYS A 49 -4.62 1.60 -4.10
N VAL A 50 -4.51 0.88 -2.98
CA VAL A 50 -4.50 1.50 -1.65
C VAL A 50 -3.29 2.39 -1.46
N CYS A 51 -2.11 1.95 -1.89
CA CYS A 51 -0.89 2.77 -1.88
C CYS A 51 -1.04 4.03 -2.74
N ASP A 52 -1.71 3.96 -3.89
CA ASP A 52 -1.94 5.09 -4.80
C ASP A 52 -2.84 6.17 -4.17
N VAL A 53 -3.85 5.78 -3.38
CA VAL A 53 -4.69 6.70 -2.60
C VAL A 53 -3.90 7.27 -1.42
N LEU A 54 -3.17 6.41 -0.72
CA LEU A 54 -2.34 6.81 0.41
C LEU A 54 -1.05 7.52 -0.02
N LYS A 55 -0.74 7.67 -1.32
CA LYS A 55 0.49 8.33 -1.81
C LYS A 55 1.75 7.86 -1.08
N ILE A 56 1.87 6.54 -0.89
CA ILE A 56 3.03 5.89 -0.27
C ILE A 56 3.46 4.71 -1.13
N THR A 57 4.67 4.21 -0.90
CA THR A 57 5.15 3.00 -1.58
C THR A 57 4.66 1.72 -0.89
N LEU A 58 4.66 0.62 -1.65
CA LEU A 58 4.41 -0.73 -1.13
C LEU A 58 5.39 -1.06 0.00
N HIS A 59 6.66 -0.68 -0.14
CA HIS A 59 7.66 -0.90 0.89
C HIS A 59 7.28 -0.20 2.21
N CYS A 60 6.89 1.08 2.12
CA CYS A 60 6.52 1.86 3.29
C CYS A 60 5.33 1.27 4.05
N ILE A 61 4.29 0.81 3.35
CA ILE A 61 3.14 0.22 4.03
C ILE A 61 3.45 -1.16 4.64
N LEU A 62 4.33 -1.95 4.02
CA LEU A 62 4.64 -3.32 4.46
C LEU A 62 5.66 -3.38 5.61
N TYR A 63 6.66 -2.51 5.58
CA TYR A 63 7.81 -2.51 6.49
C TYR A 63 7.82 -1.32 7.45
N GLY A 64 7.09 -0.25 7.17
CA GLY A 64 7.05 0.96 8.00
C GLY A 64 8.27 1.87 7.82
N GLU A 65 9.15 1.57 6.88
CA GLU A 65 10.35 2.34 6.54
C GLU A 65 10.34 2.78 5.08
N LYS A 66 11.22 3.73 4.70
CA LYS A 66 11.38 4.10 3.30
C LYS A 66 12.14 3.01 2.56
N ASP A 67 11.80 2.77 1.30
CA ASP A 67 12.56 1.84 0.49
C ASP A 67 14.00 2.39 0.29
N PRO A 68 15.05 1.68 0.73
CA PRO A 68 16.42 2.15 0.58
C PRO A 68 16.86 2.37 -0.87
N TRP A 69 16.14 1.79 -1.84
CA TRP A 69 16.46 1.79 -3.26
C TRP A 69 15.55 2.69 -4.10
N GLU A 70 14.60 3.41 -3.49
CA GLU A 70 13.63 4.25 -4.21
C GLU A 70 14.30 5.33 -5.07
N GLU A 71 15.36 5.95 -4.55
CA GLU A 71 16.07 7.03 -5.25
C GLU A 71 17.07 6.51 -6.31
N VAL A 72 17.53 5.27 -6.15
CA VAL A 72 18.54 4.64 -7.03
C VAL A 72 17.88 4.02 -8.26
N CYS A 73 16.68 3.46 -8.10
CA CYS A 73 15.92 2.80 -9.17
C CYS A 73 14.87 3.75 -9.77
N LYS A 74 15.29 4.77 -10.53
CA LYS A 74 14.36 5.41 -11.48
C LYS A 74 14.04 4.41 -12.59
N CYS A 75 12.94 3.67 -12.40
CA CYS A 75 12.44 2.60 -13.28
C CYS A 75 12.42 2.97 -14.78
N ASN A 76 12.26 4.26 -15.09
CA ASN A 76 12.35 4.81 -16.44
C ASN A 76 13.70 4.56 -17.17
N GLU A 77 14.77 4.19 -16.47
CA GLU A 77 16.08 3.91 -17.07
C GLU A 77 16.39 2.41 -17.19
N VAL A 78 15.86 1.59 -16.28
CA VAL A 78 16.13 0.13 -16.25
C VAL A 78 15.41 -0.60 -17.39
N PHE A 79 14.17 -0.19 -17.71
CA PHE A 79 13.35 -0.86 -18.72
C PHE A 79 13.53 -0.32 -20.15
N LYS A 80 14.26 0.78 -20.35
CA LYS A 80 14.59 1.32 -21.69
C LYS A 80 15.55 0.44 -22.49
N LYS A 81 16.21 -0.55 -21.85
CA LYS A 81 17.13 -1.49 -22.52
C LYS A 81 16.46 -2.78 -22.99
N VAL A 82 15.14 -2.90 -22.86
CA VAL A 82 14.36 -4.04 -23.35
C VAL A 82 13.30 -3.53 -24.33
N ASN A 83 13.75 -2.93 -25.44
CA ASN A 83 12.98 -2.77 -26.67
C ASN A 83 13.93 -2.50 -27.83
#